data_AF-A0A2Z4PVE3-F1
#
_entry.id   AF-A0A2Z4PVE3-F1
#
_cell.length_a   1.000
_cell.length_b   1.000
_cell.length_c   1.000
_cell.angle_alpha   90.00
_cell.angle_beta   90.00
_cell.angle_gamma   90.00
#
_symmetry.space_group_name_H-M   'P 1'
#
loop_
_entity.id
_entity.type
_entity.pdbx_description
1 polymer ?
#
loop_
_entity_poly.entity_id
_entity_poly.type
_entity_poly.pdbx_seq_one_letter_code
_entity_poly.pdbx_strand_id
1 'polypeptide(L)'
;MAFSDAELAGAMSANLAAANVMTTEERELLLDDPTENKVRETLTAAQLANFPAYWVLLGAWMANHGGNIATTTGTNVPGRIGGNPTNIGVKAIYNDAFRDVNQYIGTPEFLPVKAVSNQLRFVSVLGEE
;
A
#
# COMPACT_ATOMS: atom_id res chain seq x y z
N MET A 1 -17.05 5.14 -8.16
CA MET A 1 -17.38 3.70 -8.32
C MET A 1 -16.82 2.97 -7.10
N ALA A 2 -17.40 1.88 -6.59
CA ALA A 2 -16.75 1.12 -5.50
C ALA A 2 -15.54 0.31 -6.04
N PHE A 3 -14.65 -0.18 -5.16
CA PHE A 3 -13.49 -1.01 -5.53
C PHE A 3 -13.42 -2.32 -4.75
N SER A 4 -12.89 -3.39 -5.37
CA SER A 4 -12.50 -4.63 -4.69
C SER A 4 -11.09 -4.55 -4.10
N ASP A 5 -10.73 -5.51 -3.26
CA ASP A 5 -9.38 -5.60 -2.70
C ASP A 5 -8.33 -5.84 -3.79
N ALA A 6 -8.67 -6.66 -4.80
CA ALA A 6 -7.83 -6.91 -5.96
C ALA A 6 -7.61 -5.65 -6.82
N GLU A 7 -8.65 -4.83 -7.03
CA GLU A 7 -8.52 -3.54 -7.73
C GLU A 7 -7.61 -2.57 -6.97
N LEU A 8 -7.75 -2.51 -5.65
CA LEU A 8 -6.89 -1.70 -4.80
C LEU A 8 -5.45 -2.20 -4.82
N ALA A 9 -5.22 -3.51 -4.70
CA ALA A 9 -3.90 -4.11 -4.81
C ALA A 9 -3.25 -3.83 -6.18
N GLY A 10 -4.02 -3.94 -7.27
CA GLY A 10 -3.58 -3.57 -8.61
C GLY A 10 -3.16 -2.09 -8.69
N ALA A 11 -3.95 -1.19 -8.11
CA ALA A 11 -3.63 0.23 -8.05
C ALA A 11 -2.39 0.53 -7.20
N MET A 12 -2.22 -0.14 -6.06
CA MET A 12 -1.03 -0.02 -5.22
C MET A 12 0.22 -0.45 -5.98
N SER A 13 0.17 -1.62 -6.62
CA SER A 13 1.26 -2.15 -7.46
C SER A 13 1.63 -1.20 -8.61
N ALA A 14 0.64 -0.71 -9.35
CA ALA A 14 0.86 0.22 -10.46
C ALA A 14 1.42 1.56 -9.99
N ASN A 15 0.91 2.10 -8.88
CA ASN A 15 1.35 3.40 -8.37
C ASN A 15 2.76 3.35 -7.77
N LEU A 16 3.20 2.22 -7.20
CA LEU A 16 4.58 2.05 -6.72
C LEU A 16 5.58 2.21 -7.89
N ALA A 17 5.26 1.64 -9.04
CA ALA A 17 6.05 1.82 -10.26
C ALA A 17 5.94 3.24 -10.83
N ALA A 18 4.71 3.78 -10.93
CA ALA A 18 4.48 5.12 -11.49
C ALA A 18 5.15 6.25 -10.67
N ALA A 19 5.27 6.07 -9.36
CA ALA A 19 5.97 6.99 -8.47
C ALA A 19 7.50 6.77 -8.44
N ASN A 20 8.05 5.82 -9.18
CA ASN A 20 9.46 5.42 -9.13
C ASN A 20 9.91 4.96 -7.74
N VAL A 21 9.03 4.30 -6.98
CA VAL A 21 9.40 3.62 -5.73
C VAL A 21 10.10 2.29 -6.03
N MET A 22 9.76 1.67 -7.17
CA MET A 22 10.42 0.46 -7.68
C MET A 22 10.22 0.34 -9.18
N THR A 23 11.08 -0.43 -9.83
CA THR A 23 10.94 -0.89 -11.21
C THR A 23 10.02 -2.11 -11.31
N THR A 24 9.67 -2.51 -12.53
CA THR A 24 8.86 -3.71 -12.78
C THR A 24 9.59 -4.97 -12.32
N GLU A 25 10.90 -5.06 -12.55
CA GLU A 25 11.74 -6.19 -12.18
C GLU A 25 11.89 -6.30 -10.66
N GLU A 26 12.15 -5.19 -9.97
CA GLU A 26 12.22 -5.16 -8.50
C GLU A 26 10.87 -5.52 -7.88
N ARG A 27 9.76 -5.10 -8.49
CA ARG A 27 8.41 -5.44 -8.04
C ARG A 27 8.18 -6.95 -8.05
N GLU A 28 8.54 -7.65 -9.11
CA GLU A 28 8.36 -9.10 -9.18
C GLU A 28 9.16 -9.82 -8.08
N LEU A 29 10.38 -9.38 -7.83
CA LEU A 29 11.22 -9.90 -6.75
C LEU A 29 10.63 -9.63 -5.36
N LEU A 30 10.01 -8.46 -5.18
CA LEU A 30 9.48 -8.01 -3.89
C LEU A 30 8.06 -8.50 -3.60
N LEU A 31 7.32 -8.95 -4.61
CA LEU A 31 6.03 -9.62 -4.41
C LEU A 31 6.19 -11.08 -3.97
N ASP A 32 7.29 -11.73 -4.33
CA ASP A 32 7.64 -13.09 -3.87
C ASP A 32 8.08 -13.08 -2.39
N ASP A 33 8.84 -12.07 -1.97
CA ASP A 33 9.29 -11.87 -0.59
C ASP A 33 9.10 -10.41 -0.13
N PRO A 34 7.89 -10.04 0.36
CA PRO A 34 7.56 -8.67 0.76
C PRO A 34 8.11 -8.29 2.14
N THR A 35 9.24 -8.84 2.59
CA THR A 35 9.83 -8.52 3.90
C THR A 35 10.61 -7.20 3.90
N GLU A 36 10.69 -6.54 5.06
CA GLU A 36 11.49 -5.32 5.22
C GLU A 36 12.97 -5.51 4.86
N ASN A 37 13.52 -6.69 5.13
CA ASN A 37 14.91 -6.99 4.78
C ASN A 37 15.09 -7.04 3.27
N LYS A 38 14.18 -7.71 2.56
CA LYS A 38 14.24 -7.77 1.10
C LYS A 38 14.06 -6.41 0.47
N VAL A 39 13.14 -5.59 0.97
CA VAL A 39 12.96 -4.19 0.54
C VAL A 39 14.24 -3.39 0.73
N ARG A 40 14.92 -3.52 1.87
CA ARG A 40 16.17 -2.79 2.17
C ARG A 40 17.34 -3.22 1.27
N GLU A 41 17.39 -4.50 0.89
CA GLU A 41 18.41 -5.04 -0.01
C GLU A 41 18.15 -4.68 -1.48
N THR A 42 16.88 -4.51 -1.85
CA THR A 42 16.47 -4.32 -3.25
C THR A 42 16.34 -2.84 -3.61
N LEU A 43 15.76 -2.02 -2.74
CA LEU A 43 15.46 -0.62 -3.04
C LEU A 43 16.49 0.34 -2.46
N THR A 44 16.87 1.33 -3.26
CA THR A 44 17.74 2.42 -2.84
C THR A 44 17.03 3.44 -1.95
N ALA A 45 17.79 4.20 -1.17
CA ALA A 45 17.23 5.31 -0.39
C ALA A 45 16.52 6.36 -1.26
N ALA A 46 16.97 6.57 -2.50
CA ALA A 46 16.34 7.51 -3.44
C ALA A 46 14.96 7.02 -3.91
N GLN A 47 14.83 5.72 -4.19
CA GLN A 47 13.54 5.09 -4.50
C GLN A 47 12.57 5.16 -3.30
N LEU A 48 13.06 4.83 -2.10
CA LEU A 48 12.27 4.89 -0.88
C LEU A 48 11.78 6.31 -0.53
N ALA A 49 12.56 7.34 -0.88
CA ALA A 49 12.18 8.74 -0.73
C ALA A 49 10.98 9.15 -1.62
N ASN A 50 10.64 8.36 -2.64
CA ASN A 50 9.48 8.61 -3.50
C ASN A 50 8.15 8.10 -2.91
N PHE A 51 8.17 7.44 -1.74
CA PHE A 51 6.95 6.93 -1.12
C PHE A 51 5.84 7.99 -0.92
N PRO A 52 6.12 9.24 -0.50
CA PRO A 52 5.08 10.26 -0.39
C PRO A 52 4.40 10.57 -1.73
N ALA A 53 5.14 10.55 -2.85
CA ALA A 53 4.55 10.73 -4.17
C ALA A 53 3.62 9.57 -4.53
N TYR A 54 4.04 8.34 -4.25
CA TYR A 54 3.19 7.14 -4.34
C TYR A 54 1.89 7.30 -3.53
N TRP A 55 2.00 7.79 -2.29
CA TRP A 55 0.85 7.95 -1.39
C TRP A 55 -0.19 8.92 -1.95
N VAL A 56 0.28 10.02 -2.57
CA VAL A 56 -0.61 10.99 -3.25
C VAL A 56 -1.33 10.35 -4.44
N LEU A 57 -0.62 9.58 -5.28
CA LEU A 57 -1.22 8.88 -6.43
C LEU A 57 -2.29 7.87 -5.98
N LEU A 58 -1.98 7.07 -4.96
CA LEU A 58 -2.93 6.10 -4.41
C LEU A 58 -4.15 6.82 -3.81
N GLY A 59 -3.94 7.93 -3.11
CA GLY A 59 -5.01 8.73 -2.54
C GLY A 59 -5.97 9.28 -3.60
N ALA A 60 -5.43 9.79 -4.71
CA ALA A 60 -6.23 10.24 -5.84
C ALA A 60 -7.02 9.09 -6.49
N TRP A 61 -6.39 7.92 -6.66
CA TRP A 61 -7.07 6.73 -7.16
C TRP A 61 -8.23 6.33 -6.24
N MET A 62 -8.01 6.24 -4.92
CA MET A 62 -9.05 5.86 -3.96
C MET A 62 -10.20 6.87 -3.96
N ALA A 63 -9.92 8.17 -4.01
CA ALA A 63 -10.95 9.20 -4.06
C ALA A 63 -11.88 9.03 -5.28
N ASN A 64 -11.32 8.68 -6.45
CA ASN A 64 -12.10 8.39 -7.66
C ASN A 64 -12.95 7.11 -7.53
N HIS A 65 -12.57 6.21 -6.61
CA HIS A 65 -13.27 4.97 -6.32
C HIS A 65 -14.06 5.03 -4.98
N GLY A 66 -14.47 6.23 -4.55
CA GLY A 66 -15.31 6.41 -3.36
C GLY A 66 -14.62 6.08 -2.03
N GLY A 67 -13.31 5.86 -2.06
CA GLY A 67 -12.46 5.67 -0.89
C GLY A 67 -11.87 6.97 -0.37
N ASN A 68 -11.21 6.86 0.78
CA ASN A 68 -10.45 7.96 1.35
C ASN A 68 -9.22 7.41 2.06
N ILE A 69 -8.04 7.66 1.48
CA ILE A 69 -6.78 7.12 1.98
C ILE A 69 -6.49 7.55 3.43
N ALA A 70 -6.85 8.77 3.81
CA ALA A 70 -6.56 9.35 5.13
C ALA A 70 -7.40 8.73 6.26
N THR A 71 -8.57 8.17 5.93
CA THR A 71 -9.46 7.53 6.92
C THR A 71 -9.52 6.01 6.77
N THR A 72 -8.83 5.47 5.78
CA THR A 72 -8.77 4.03 5.54
C THR A 72 -7.97 3.35 6.64
N THR A 73 -8.57 2.32 7.24
CA THR A 73 -8.02 1.50 8.31
C THR A 73 -8.63 0.10 8.23
N GLY A 74 -8.16 -0.84 9.06
CA GLY A 74 -8.75 -2.18 9.14
C GLY A 74 -10.24 -2.20 9.50
N THR A 75 -10.77 -1.17 10.16
CA THR A 75 -12.18 -1.13 10.58
C THR A 75 -13.02 -0.13 9.78
N ASN A 76 -12.41 0.61 8.87
CA ASN A 76 -13.09 1.62 8.05
C ASN A 76 -12.41 1.68 6.68
N VAL A 77 -13.06 1.15 5.65
CA VAL A 77 -12.57 1.21 4.26
C VAL A 77 -13.69 1.75 3.37
N PRO A 78 -13.84 3.08 3.28
CA PRO A 78 -14.83 3.68 2.39
C PRO A 78 -14.62 3.23 0.95
N GLY A 79 -15.70 3.01 0.19
CA GLY A 79 -15.62 2.60 -1.21
C GLY A 79 -15.33 1.12 -1.45
N ARG A 80 -14.98 0.33 -0.43
CA ARG A 80 -14.72 -1.11 -0.57
C ARG A 80 -15.99 -1.92 -0.84
N ILE A 81 -15.95 -2.77 -1.85
CA ILE A 81 -16.99 -3.77 -2.15
C ILE A 81 -17.08 -4.75 -0.98
N GLY A 82 -18.31 -5.01 -0.51
CA GLY A 82 -18.54 -5.84 0.68
C GLY A 82 -18.37 -5.10 2.01
N GLY A 83 -18.07 -3.80 1.99
CA GLY A 83 -17.98 -2.96 3.19
C GLY A 83 -16.70 -3.18 3.98
N ASN A 84 -16.73 -2.87 5.28
CA ASN A 84 -15.54 -2.93 6.13
C ASN A 84 -15.03 -4.37 6.34
N PRO A 85 -13.71 -4.60 6.40
CA PRO A 85 -13.16 -5.91 6.70
C PRO A 85 -13.70 -6.49 8.01
N THR A 86 -14.14 -7.74 7.99
CA THR A 86 -14.62 -8.47 9.19
C THR A 86 -13.56 -9.41 9.74
N ASN A 87 -12.77 -10.04 8.87
CA ASN A 87 -11.69 -10.97 9.20
C ASN A 87 -10.50 -10.24 9.85
N ILE A 88 -10.01 -10.76 10.99
CA ILE A 88 -8.91 -10.16 11.75
C ILE A 88 -7.60 -10.02 10.94
N GLY A 89 -7.31 -10.97 10.06
CA GLY A 89 -6.14 -10.93 9.18
C GLY A 89 -6.23 -9.79 8.16
N VAL A 90 -7.39 -9.64 7.52
CA VAL A 90 -7.63 -8.53 6.56
C VAL A 90 -7.60 -7.18 7.28
N LYS A 91 -8.18 -7.08 8.48
CA LYS A 91 -8.09 -5.87 9.31
C LYS A 91 -6.64 -5.48 9.60
N ALA A 92 -5.79 -6.46 9.94
CA ALA A 92 -4.37 -6.23 10.20
C ALA A 92 -3.65 -5.71 8.94
N ILE A 93 -3.87 -6.35 7.79
CA ILE A 93 -3.27 -5.94 6.51
C ILE A 93 -3.64 -4.49 6.14
N TYR A 94 -4.90 -4.09 6.31
CA TYR A 94 -5.33 -2.70 6.09
C TYR A 94 -4.72 -1.72 7.11
N ASN A 95 -4.59 -2.11 8.39
CA ASN A 95 -3.95 -1.24 9.37
C ASN A 95 -2.46 -1.04 9.05
N ASP A 96 -1.76 -2.11 8.70
CA ASP A 96 -0.35 -2.09 8.33
C ASP A 96 -0.13 -1.22 7.08
N ALA A 97 -1.00 -1.34 6.07
CA ALA A 97 -0.86 -0.61 4.81
C ALA A 97 -1.33 0.85 4.87
N PHE A 98 -2.34 1.17 5.70
CA PHE A 98 -2.93 2.52 5.73
C PHE A 98 -2.76 3.24 7.05
N ARG A 99 -3.18 2.64 8.17
CA ARG A 99 -3.19 3.32 9.46
C ARG A 99 -1.78 3.71 9.90
N ASP A 100 -0.83 2.76 9.82
CA ASP A 100 0.56 3.01 10.17
C ASP A 100 1.16 4.11 9.28
N VAL A 101 0.89 4.09 7.98
CA VAL A 101 1.37 5.13 7.06
C VAL A 101 0.76 6.48 7.40
N ASN A 102 -0.55 6.59 7.55
CA ASN A 102 -1.23 7.85 7.88
C ASN A 102 -0.78 8.45 9.21
N GLN A 103 -0.41 7.61 10.17
CA GLN A 103 0.07 8.08 11.47
C GLN A 103 1.46 8.74 11.39
N TYR A 104 2.34 8.24 10.52
CA TYR A 104 3.75 8.63 10.52
C TYR A 104 4.18 9.38 9.25
N ILE A 105 3.41 9.36 8.16
CA ILE A 105 3.80 10.03 6.92
C ILE A 105 3.99 11.54 7.16
N GLY A 106 5.15 12.07 6.74
CA GLY A 106 5.52 13.46 6.97
C GLY A 106 6.13 13.76 8.34
N THR A 107 6.31 12.75 9.21
CA THR A 107 7.05 12.88 10.47
C THR A 107 8.45 12.26 10.36
N PRO A 108 9.39 12.62 11.25
CA PRO A 108 10.71 11.96 11.32
C PRO A 108 10.65 10.48 11.71
N GLU A 109 9.54 10.01 12.26
CA GLU A 109 9.33 8.60 12.64
C GLU A 109 8.87 7.74 11.46
N PHE A 110 8.68 8.33 10.27
CA PHE A 110 8.29 7.59 9.08
C PHE A 110 9.36 6.58 8.66
N LEU A 111 8.96 5.30 8.57
CA LEU A 111 9.82 4.20 8.15
C LEU A 111 9.44 3.76 6.72
N PRO A 112 10.07 4.30 5.66
CA PRO A 112 9.66 4.01 4.28
C PRO A 112 9.83 2.53 3.91
N VAL A 113 10.86 1.85 4.43
CA VAL A 113 11.06 0.41 4.22
C VAL A 113 9.86 -0.40 4.72
N LYS A 114 9.42 -0.14 5.96
CA LYS A 114 8.24 -0.78 6.56
C LYS A 114 6.99 -0.43 5.77
N ALA A 115 6.81 0.84 5.40
CA ALA A 115 5.66 1.28 4.63
C ALA A 115 5.55 0.54 3.29
N VAL A 116 6.64 0.44 2.53
CA VAL A 116 6.69 -0.29 1.25
C VAL A 116 6.44 -1.79 1.45
N SER A 117 7.10 -2.41 2.42
CA SER A 117 6.87 -3.83 2.77
C SER A 117 5.39 -4.11 3.08
N ASN A 118 4.75 -3.23 3.85
CA ASN A 118 3.32 -3.35 4.15
C ASN A 118 2.43 -3.19 2.90
N GLN A 119 2.77 -2.28 1.97
CA GLN A 119 2.03 -2.17 0.70
C GLN A 119 2.17 -3.46 -0.13
N LEU A 120 3.40 -3.99 -0.25
CA LEU A 120 3.66 -5.21 -1.02
C LEU A 120 2.96 -6.42 -0.42
N ARG A 121 2.93 -6.53 0.91
CA ARG A 121 2.17 -7.56 1.62
C ARG A 121 0.67 -7.45 1.36
N PHE A 122 0.13 -6.24 1.31
CA PHE A 122 -1.27 -6.04 0.89
C PHE A 122 -1.48 -6.60 -0.52
N VAL A 123 -0.62 -6.22 -1.46
CA VAL A 123 -0.72 -6.66 -2.86
C VAL A 123 -0.61 -8.18 -2.99
N SER A 124 0.34 -8.80 -2.30
CA SER A 124 0.55 -10.25 -2.32
C SER A 124 -0.62 -11.03 -1.72
N VAL A 125 -1.19 -10.56 -0.60
CA VAL A 125 -2.24 -11.32 0.10
C VAL A 125 -3.64 -11.07 -0.44
N LEU A 126 -3.91 -9.85 -0.91
CA LEU A 126 -5.25 -9.41 -1.32
C LEU A 126 -5.37 -9.10 -2.82
N GLY A 127 -4.28 -9.23 -3.58
CA GLY A 127 -4.27 -9.01 -5.03
C GLY A 127 -4.58 -10.24 -5.87
N GLU A 128 -4.62 -11.44 -5.28
CA GLU A 128 -5.02 -12.68 -5.95
C GLU A 128 -6.53 -12.92 -5.78
N GLU A 129 -7.35 -12.41 -6.71
CA GLU A 129 -8.73 -12.88 -6.95
C GLU A 129 -8.95 -13.17 -8.45
#